data_AF-A0A9D1HL89-F1
#
_entry.id   AF-A0A9D1HL89-F1
#
_cell.length_a   1.000
_cell.length_b   1.000
_cell.length_c   1.000
_cell.angle_alpha   90.00
_cell.angle_beta   90.00
_cell.angle_gamma   90.00
#
_symmetry.space_group_name_H-M   'P 1'
#
loop_
_entity.id
_entity.type
_entity.pdbx_description
1 polymer ?
#
loop_
_entity_poly.entity_id
_entity_poly.type
_entity_poly.pdbx_seq_one_letter_code
_entity_poly.pdbx_strand_id
1 'polypeptide(L)'
;MPMRNTLENFHMEVNDAFVAEAERLRPELKRERVHPQAIITYAKKGEDWVVQEKKPFMPSELHPGEKICFDFGNHYVGYVSLTLNNVGSPADAPCLLSMKLGELVCEIAEEKGDYQGSISSSWIQEDTFHIDWIPSTTRFERRYAFRYLEITLHETSPKYHICIEDIQVEAVSAVDDRTLPALMTDDPLLARLDAVSVRTMHECMQDVFEDGPKRDRRLWLGDLRLQALVNYETYRENDLVKRCLYLFAGLKQNDGRVGACLFTQPRLQVDDTYLMDYALFFISVLDDYYLASGNLKTVQDLYPTAKRQIEIALAQFDEDLHVLPIEGWGCFIDWQPELDKHASLQAILIYTLRQAKHLAEVLGQETDVQWLEALLTKAIRAAMRFYDPEKHCFVSGADRQVSWASQVWMVLAKVLPDSQNREVMRQALKTPGLVGMTTPYMHHHLVQALLDCDLKKEAYDHLVSYWGGMLEMGADTFFEAFDPENPFVSPYGSRLVNSYCHAWSGTPAYFIRKYFAK
;
A
#
# COMPACT_ATOMS: atom_id res chain seq x y z
N MET A 1 3.69 -2.44 21.90
CA MET A 1 2.49 -3.24 22.24
C MET A 1 2.15 -4.12 21.05
N PRO A 2 1.61 -5.34 21.23
CA PRO A 2 1.09 -6.08 20.08
C PRO A 2 0.00 -5.23 19.40
N MET A 3 0.07 -5.11 18.07
CA MET A 3 -0.93 -4.44 17.22
C MET A 3 -2.23 -5.27 17.22
N ARG A 4 -2.95 -5.29 18.33
CA ARG A 4 -4.21 -6.05 18.45
C ARG A 4 -5.29 -5.12 18.94
N ASN A 5 -6.21 -4.81 18.04
CA ASN A 5 -7.50 -4.21 18.35
C ASN A 5 -8.58 -5.17 17.84
N THR A 6 -8.65 -6.33 18.48
CA THR A 6 -9.59 -7.42 18.15
C THR A 6 -10.93 -7.15 18.82
N LEU A 7 -12.02 -7.26 18.07
CA LEU A 7 -13.37 -7.11 18.62
C LEU A 7 -13.75 -8.26 19.55
N GLU A 8 -14.24 -7.94 20.75
CA GLU A 8 -14.86 -8.94 21.63
C GLU A 8 -16.13 -9.50 20.98
N ASN A 9 -16.31 -10.83 21.04
CA ASN A 9 -17.45 -11.53 20.44
C ASN A 9 -17.63 -11.25 18.94
N PHE A 10 -16.52 -11.20 18.20
CA PHE A 10 -16.52 -10.98 16.75
C PHE A 10 -17.46 -11.94 16.00
N HIS A 11 -18.33 -11.37 15.16
CA HIS A 11 -19.05 -12.08 14.11
C HIS A 11 -19.04 -11.26 12.81
N MET A 12 -18.99 -11.96 11.68
CA MET A 12 -19.09 -11.35 10.37
C MET A 12 -20.56 -11.25 9.95
N GLU A 13 -20.99 -10.05 9.59
CA GLU A 13 -22.29 -9.76 8.97
C GLU A 13 -22.13 -9.70 7.45
N VAL A 14 -22.85 -10.57 6.74
CA VAL A 14 -22.77 -10.68 5.28
C VAL A 14 -24.01 -10.09 4.62
N ASN A 15 -23.82 -9.20 3.66
CA ASN A 15 -24.85 -8.78 2.72
C ASN A 15 -24.63 -9.51 1.38
N ASP A 16 -25.37 -10.60 1.17
CA ASP A 16 -25.22 -11.48 0.01
C ASP A 16 -25.39 -10.75 -1.33
N ALA A 17 -26.27 -9.74 -1.41
CA ALA A 17 -26.47 -8.97 -2.64
C ALA A 17 -25.23 -8.13 -2.98
N PHE A 18 -24.58 -7.54 -1.98
CA PHE A 18 -23.36 -6.76 -2.19
C PHE A 18 -22.16 -7.65 -2.51
N VAL A 19 -22.05 -8.81 -1.85
CA VAL A 19 -21.04 -9.81 -2.18
C VAL A 19 -21.24 -10.33 -3.62
N ALA A 20 -22.47 -10.58 -4.05
CA ALA A 20 -22.77 -11.02 -5.41
C ALA A 20 -22.39 -9.95 -6.46
N GLU A 21 -22.68 -8.67 -6.21
CA GLU A 21 -22.26 -7.58 -7.10
C GLU A 21 -20.73 -7.45 -7.14
N ALA A 22 -20.06 -7.57 -6.00
CA ALA A 22 -18.60 -7.59 -5.95
C ALA A 22 -18.03 -8.74 -6.79
N GLU A 23 -18.54 -9.97 -6.63
CA GLU A 23 -18.10 -11.15 -7.40
C GLU A 23 -18.36 -11.01 -8.91
N ARG A 24 -19.46 -10.37 -9.31
CA ARG A 24 -19.73 -10.06 -10.72
C ARG A 24 -18.68 -9.11 -11.33
N LEU A 25 -18.09 -8.25 -10.50
CA LEU A 25 -17.06 -7.27 -10.88
C LEU A 25 -15.64 -7.80 -10.72
N ARG A 26 -15.44 -9.10 -10.41
CA ARG A 26 -14.10 -9.68 -10.29
C ARG A 26 -13.36 -9.56 -11.63
N PRO A 27 -12.16 -8.95 -11.65
CA PRO A 27 -11.41 -8.81 -12.89
C PRO A 27 -10.85 -10.17 -13.36
N GLU A 28 -10.64 -10.29 -14.66
CA GLU A 28 -9.78 -11.34 -15.20
C GLU A 28 -8.33 -10.86 -15.17
N LEU A 29 -7.42 -11.67 -14.58
CA LEU A 29 -6.01 -11.34 -14.56
C LEU A 29 -5.38 -11.53 -15.94
N LYS A 30 -4.78 -10.46 -16.45
CA LYS A 30 -3.94 -10.46 -17.64
C LYS A 30 -2.62 -11.16 -17.31
N ARG A 31 -2.03 -11.80 -18.33
CA ARG A 31 -0.84 -12.64 -18.17
C ARG A 31 0.22 -12.27 -19.20
N GLU A 32 1.46 -12.12 -18.73
CA GLU A 32 2.64 -11.90 -19.56
C GLU A 32 3.71 -12.93 -19.24
N ARG A 33 4.46 -13.38 -20.26
CA ARG A 33 5.62 -14.26 -20.07
C ARG A 33 6.88 -13.43 -20.01
N VAL A 34 7.61 -13.54 -18.91
CA VAL A 34 8.83 -12.78 -18.64
C VAL A 34 9.97 -13.75 -18.39
N HIS A 35 11.15 -13.44 -18.93
CA HIS A 35 12.38 -14.22 -18.73
C HIS A 35 13.43 -13.35 -18.00
N PRO A 36 14.38 -13.95 -17.27
CA PRO A 36 15.46 -13.20 -16.67
C PRO A 36 16.29 -12.49 -17.73
N GLN A 37 16.71 -11.26 -17.44
CA GLN A 37 17.57 -10.49 -18.35
C GLN A 37 19.04 -10.83 -18.16
N ALA A 38 19.43 -11.20 -16.94
CA ALA A 38 20.81 -11.42 -16.58
C ALA A 38 21.02 -12.44 -15.46
N ILE A 39 22.22 -13.00 -15.44
CA ILE A 39 22.83 -13.65 -14.28
C ILE A 39 23.66 -12.59 -13.55
N ILE A 40 23.52 -12.54 -12.22
CA ILE A 40 24.20 -11.56 -11.38
C ILE A 40 25.07 -12.19 -10.30
N THR A 41 26.05 -11.43 -9.84
CA THR A 41 26.69 -11.62 -8.54
C THR A 41 26.47 -10.37 -7.69
N TYR A 42 26.49 -10.53 -6.38
CA TYR A 42 26.34 -9.42 -5.44
C TYR A 42 27.35 -9.53 -4.31
N ALA A 43 27.64 -8.39 -3.67
CA ALA A 43 28.53 -8.33 -2.52
C ALA A 43 28.06 -7.25 -1.54
N LYS A 44 28.47 -7.42 -0.28
CA LYS A 44 28.19 -6.45 0.77
C LYS A 44 28.99 -5.17 0.55
N LYS A 45 28.34 -4.01 0.62
CA LYS A 45 28.94 -2.68 0.52
C LYS A 45 28.45 -1.83 1.69
N GLY A 46 29.30 -1.68 2.70
CA GLY A 46 28.90 -1.06 3.97
C GLY A 46 27.89 -1.94 4.70
N GLU A 47 26.73 -1.35 5.03
CA GLU A 47 25.62 -2.07 5.68
C GLU A 47 24.67 -2.75 4.69
N ASP A 48 24.81 -2.47 3.38
CA ASP A 48 23.89 -2.96 2.35
C ASP A 48 24.51 -3.97 1.36
N TRP A 49 23.71 -4.46 0.42
CA TRP A 49 24.10 -5.40 -0.64
C TRP A 49 23.88 -4.80 -2.02
N VAL A 50 24.88 -4.91 -2.88
CA VAL A 50 24.81 -4.35 -4.24
C VAL A 50 25.24 -5.37 -5.28
N VAL A 51 24.61 -5.31 -6.46
CA VAL A 51 25.02 -6.08 -7.64
C VAL A 51 26.44 -5.67 -8.05
N GLN A 52 27.31 -6.65 -8.29
CA GLN A 52 28.71 -6.46 -8.71
C GLN A 52 28.89 -6.73 -10.20
N GLU A 53 28.40 -7.88 -10.67
CA GLU A 53 28.46 -8.25 -12.08
C GLU A 53 27.06 -8.54 -12.60
N LYS A 54 26.82 -8.18 -13.85
CA LYS A 54 25.60 -8.50 -14.61
C LYS A 54 26.00 -9.04 -15.97
N LYS A 55 25.70 -10.31 -16.23
CA LYS A 55 25.97 -11.00 -17.50
C LYS A 55 24.64 -11.38 -18.15
N PRO A 56 24.48 -11.30 -19.48
CA PRO A 56 23.24 -11.73 -20.13
C PRO A 56 22.83 -13.13 -19.71
N PHE A 57 21.52 -13.37 -19.58
CA PHE A 57 21.01 -14.70 -19.28
C PHE A 57 21.45 -15.71 -20.35
N MET A 58 21.87 -16.89 -19.89
CA MET A 58 22.17 -18.03 -20.74
C MET A 58 21.94 -19.34 -19.96
N PRO A 59 21.65 -20.46 -20.67
CA PRO A 59 21.60 -21.77 -20.04
C PRO A 59 22.85 -22.03 -19.20
N SER A 60 22.65 -22.44 -17.95
CA SER A 60 23.71 -22.51 -16.95
C SER A 60 23.73 -23.86 -16.27
N GLU A 61 24.89 -24.50 -16.27
CA GLU A 61 25.14 -25.70 -15.46
C GLU A 61 25.28 -25.33 -13.98
N LEU A 62 24.77 -26.18 -13.10
CA LEU A 62 24.83 -25.98 -11.65
C LEU A 62 25.13 -27.31 -10.97
N HIS A 63 26.17 -27.36 -10.15
CA HIS A 63 26.57 -28.52 -9.37
C HIS A 63 26.01 -28.47 -7.93
N PRO A 64 25.86 -29.62 -7.25
CA PRO A 64 25.46 -29.64 -5.84
C PRO A 64 26.35 -28.76 -4.96
N GLY A 65 25.72 -27.94 -4.12
CA GLY A 65 26.36 -26.93 -3.27
C GLY A 65 26.55 -25.56 -3.94
N GLU A 66 26.29 -25.44 -5.25
CA GLU A 66 26.40 -24.17 -5.96
C GLU A 66 25.06 -23.41 -5.98
N LYS A 67 25.18 -22.10 -6.15
CA LYS A 67 24.05 -21.19 -6.32
C LYS A 67 24.27 -20.23 -7.47
N ILE A 68 23.17 -19.82 -8.09
CA ILE A 68 23.16 -18.87 -9.21
C ILE A 68 22.01 -17.88 -9.02
N CYS A 69 22.25 -16.62 -9.36
CA CYS A 69 21.31 -15.52 -9.14
C CYS A 69 20.91 -14.88 -10.47
N PHE A 70 19.63 -14.60 -10.62
CA PHE A 70 19.03 -14.02 -11.81
C PHE A 70 18.41 -12.66 -11.50
N ASP A 71 18.63 -11.69 -12.38
CA ASP A 71 17.99 -10.37 -12.38
C ASP A 71 17.00 -10.30 -13.54
N PHE A 72 15.71 -10.14 -13.22
CA PHE A 72 14.64 -9.97 -14.21
C PHE A 72 14.58 -8.55 -14.79
N GLY A 73 15.39 -7.63 -14.27
CA GLY A 73 15.55 -6.26 -14.74
C GLY A 73 14.45 -5.30 -14.30
N ASN A 74 13.38 -5.81 -13.69
CA ASN A 74 12.26 -5.06 -13.12
C ASN A 74 11.59 -5.93 -12.04
N HIS A 75 10.66 -5.36 -11.28
CA HIS A 75 9.82 -6.07 -10.30
C HIS A 75 8.66 -6.77 -10.99
N TYR A 76 8.34 -8.02 -10.66
CA TYR A 76 7.21 -8.78 -11.20
C TYR A 76 6.47 -9.58 -10.13
N VAL A 77 5.15 -9.70 -10.31
CA VAL A 77 4.24 -10.53 -9.53
C VAL A 77 3.71 -11.65 -10.41
N GLY A 78 3.96 -12.90 -10.03
CA GLY A 78 3.59 -14.01 -10.89
C GLY A 78 4.02 -15.37 -10.40
N TYR A 79 4.04 -16.32 -11.31
CA TYR A 79 4.37 -17.70 -11.03
C TYR A 79 5.58 -18.17 -11.82
N VAL A 80 6.53 -18.80 -11.12
CA VAL A 80 7.80 -19.25 -11.70
C VAL A 80 7.63 -20.62 -12.35
N SER A 81 8.29 -20.82 -13.49
CA SER A 81 8.54 -22.11 -14.11
C SER A 81 10.04 -22.27 -14.39
N LEU A 82 10.57 -23.46 -14.13
CA LEU A 82 11.96 -23.81 -14.44
C LEU A 82 12.00 -24.95 -15.45
N THR A 83 12.74 -24.76 -16.53
CA THR A 83 13.08 -25.82 -17.46
C THR A 83 14.48 -26.32 -17.15
N LEU A 84 14.56 -27.58 -16.72
CA LEU A 84 15.79 -28.23 -16.30
C LEU A 84 16.14 -29.39 -17.21
N ASN A 85 17.43 -29.59 -17.42
CA ASN A 85 18.00 -30.75 -18.08
C ASN A 85 19.12 -31.35 -17.22
N ASN A 86 19.47 -32.61 -17.44
CA ASN A 86 20.57 -33.27 -16.73
C ASN A 86 21.83 -33.25 -17.61
N VAL A 87 22.97 -33.02 -16.98
CA VAL A 87 24.29 -33.09 -17.61
C VAL A 87 25.07 -34.25 -16.96
N GLY A 88 25.79 -35.01 -17.78
CA GLY A 88 26.46 -36.24 -17.37
C GLY A 88 25.62 -37.49 -17.67
N SER A 89 25.41 -38.34 -16.66
CA SER A 89 24.56 -39.53 -16.81
C SER A 89 23.08 -39.17 -16.81
N PRO A 90 22.20 -40.07 -17.30
CA PRO A 90 20.76 -39.96 -17.05
C PRO A 90 20.47 -39.77 -15.56
N ALA A 91 19.55 -38.85 -15.23
CA ALA A 91 19.14 -38.59 -13.86
C ALA A 91 18.54 -39.86 -13.23
N ASP A 92 19.19 -40.36 -12.18
CA ASP A 92 18.81 -41.59 -11.49
C ASP A 92 18.38 -41.40 -10.03
N ALA A 93 18.23 -40.14 -9.62
CA ALA A 93 17.60 -39.71 -8.37
C ALA A 93 16.98 -38.32 -8.60
N PRO A 94 16.00 -37.89 -7.77
CA PRO A 94 15.49 -36.52 -7.80
C PRO A 94 16.60 -35.48 -7.57
N CYS A 95 16.42 -34.25 -8.07
CA CYS A 95 17.24 -33.12 -7.64
C CYS A 95 16.55 -32.35 -6.50
N LEU A 96 17.31 -31.97 -5.49
CA LEU A 96 16.87 -31.10 -4.40
C LEU A 96 17.42 -29.70 -4.63
N LEU A 97 16.54 -28.72 -4.84
CA LEU A 97 16.92 -27.32 -4.99
C LEU A 97 16.11 -26.42 -4.05
N SER A 98 16.62 -25.23 -3.76
CA SER A 98 15.83 -24.16 -3.17
C SER A 98 15.82 -22.92 -4.06
N MET A 99 14.74 -22.16 -3.94
CA MET A 99 14.59 -20.85 -4.55
C MET A 99 14.43 -19.82 -3.46
N LYS A 100 15.10 -18.69 -3.61
CA LYS A 100 14.96 -17.52 -2.77
C LYS A 100 14.69 -16.30 -3.65
N LEU A 101 13.62 -15.59 -3.37
CA LEU A 101 13.11 -14.51 -4.21
C LEU A 101 13.06 -13.21 -3.42
N GLY A 102 13.59 -12.14 -4.02
CA GLY A 102 13.70 -10.82 -3.39
C GLY A 102 13.24 -9.70 -4.33
N GLU A 103 12.55 -8.71 -3.77
CA GLU A 103 12.28 -7.45 -4.47
C GLU A 103 13.57 -6.61 -4.52
N LEU A 104 14.38 -6.65 -3.46
CA LEU A 104 15.74 -6.12 -3.40
C LEU A 104 16.79 -7.22 -3.26
N VAL A 105 18.04 -6.89 -3.57
CA VAL A 105 19.19 -7.81 -3.48
C VAL A 105 19.43 -8.29 -2.05
N CYS A 106 19.21 -7.43 -1.05
CA CYS A 106 19.38 -7.80 0.35
C CYS A 106 18.50 -8.99 0.77
N GLU A 107 17.31 -9.14 0.17
CA GLU A 107 16.38 -10.21 0.52
C GLU A 107 16.86 -11.59 0.07
N ILE A 108 17.63 -11.67 -1.02
CA ILE A 108 18.30 -12.94 -1.40
C ILE A 108 19.64 -13.10 -0.67
N ALA A 109 20.28 -12.01 -0.27
CA ALA A 109 21.61 -12.03 0.34
C ALA A 109 21.63 -12.38 1.84
N GLU A 110 20.63 -11.96 2.62
CA GLU A 110 20.58 -12.16 4.07
C GLU A 110 19.84 -13.44 4.47
N GLU A 111 20.31 -14.13 5.49
CA GLU A 111 19.74 -15.42 5.88
C GLU A 111 18.45 -15.27 6.69
N LYS A 112 17.46 -16.10 6.37
CA LYS A 112 16.19 -16.16 7.12
C LYS A 112 16.40 -16.50 8.60
N GLY A 113 17.47 -17.25 8.93
CA GLY A 113 17.82 -17.60 10.31
C GLY A 113 18.13 -16.40 11.21
N ASP A 114 18.51 -15.26 10.62
CA ASP A 114 18.83 -14.03 11.34
C ASP A 114 17.60 -13.12 11.53
N TYR A 115 16.44 -13.50 10.97
CA TYR A 115 15.22 -12.72 11.06
C TYR A 115 14.68 -12.65 12.51
N GLN A 116 14.59 -11.43 13.03
CA GLN A 116 13.88 -11.12 14.26
C GLN A 116 12.89 -9.99 13.97
N GLY A 117 11.60 -10.31 14.00
CA GLY A 117 10.56 -9.33 13.71
C GLY A 117 9.20 -9.72 14.27
N SER A 118 8.26 -8.77 14.20
CA SER A 118 6.91 -8.90 14.78
C SER A 118 5.92 -9.65 13.88
N ILE A 119 6.23 -9.80 12.59
CA ILE A 119 5.39 -10.52 11.62
C ILE A 119 5.95 -11.90 11.28
N SER A 120 5.14 -12.75 10.67
CA SER A 120 5.54 -14.13 10.37
C SER A 120 6.68 -14.17 9.34
N SER A 121 7.74 -14.94 9.65
CA SER A 121 8.84 -15.21 8.72
C SER A 121 8.41 -16.03 7.49
N SER A 122 7.17 -16.54 7.46
CA SER A 122 6.59 -17.21 6.29
C SER A 122 6.39 -16.27 5.09
N TRP A 123 6.45 -14.95 5.29
CA TRP A 123 6.41 -13.99 4.20
C TRP A 123 7.73 -13.87 3.43
N ILE A 124 8.85 -14.30 4.01
CA ILE A 124 10.12 -14.40 3.30
C ILE A 124 9.97 -15.48 2.22
N GLN A 125 10.24 -15.11 0.96
CA GLN A 125 9.97 -15.95 -0.20
C GLN A 125 11.13 -16.92 -0.46
N GLU A 126 11.18 -17.95 0.38
CA GLU A 126 12.15 -19.04 0.29
C GLU A 126 11.43 -20.38 0.35
N ASP A 127 11.68 -21.24 -0.63
CA ASP A 127 11.06 -22.55 -0.75
C ASP A 127 12.07 -23.61 -1.24
N THR A 128 11.88 -24.86 -0.81
CA THR A 128 12.72 -26.01 -1.19
C THR A 128 11.89 -27.05 -1.91
N PHE A 129 12.40 -27.57 -3.03
CA PHE A 129 11.69 -28.44 -3.95
C PHE A 129 12.48 -29.69 -4.30
N HIS A 130 11.78 -30.81 -4.41
CA HIS A 130 12.27 -32.03 -5.05
C HIS A 130 11.69 -32.12 -6.46
N ILE A 131 12.53 -32.31 -7.47
CA ILE A 131 12.11 -32.53 -8.85
C ILE A 131 12.53 -33.95 -9.24
N ASP A 132 11.53 -34.84 -9.36
CA ASP A 132 11.75 -36.27 -9.55
C ASP A 132 12.22 -36.63 -10.96
N TRP A 133 11.79 -35.86 -11.96
CA TRP A 133 11.98 -36.18 -13.37
C TRP A 133 12.72 -35.05 -14.07
N ILE A 134 13.85 -35.38 -14.72
CA ILE A 134 14.66 -34.47 -15.53
C ILE A 134 15.02 -35.20 -16.84
N PRO A 135 14.90 -34.58 -18.03
CA PRO A 135 14.48 -33.19 -18.25
C PRO A 135 13.01 -32.93 -17.92
N SER A 136 12.71 -31.73 -17.45
CA SER A 136 11.34 -31.29 -17.16
C SER A 136 11.19 -29.78 -17.20
N THR A 137 9.95 -29.33 -17.41
CA THR A 137 9.52 -27.97 -17.11
C THR A 137 8.57 -28.03 -15.91
N THR A 138 9.02 -27.53 -14.77
CA THR A 138 8.25 -27.51 -13.51
C THR A 138 7.67 -26.13 -13.28
N ARG A 139 6.36 -26.02 -13.15
CA ARG A 139 5.66 -24.79 -12.75
C ARG A 139 5.34 -24.83 -11.25
N PHE A 140 5.70 -23.79 -10.52
CA PHE A 140 5.41 -23.68 -9.08
C PHE A 140 4.05 -23.02 -8.83
N GLU A 141 3.34 -23.51 -7.81
CA GLU A 141 1.96 -23.09 -7.52
C GLU A 141 1.87 -21.74 -6.78
N ARG A 142 2.85 -21.43 -5.94
CA ARG A 142 2.88 -20.17 -5.18
C ARG A 142 3.08 -18.98 -6.11
N ARG A 143 2.29 -17.92 -5.91
CA ARG A 143 2.54 -16.60 -6.51
C ARG A 143 3.66 -15.90 -5.75
N TYR A 144 4.64 -15.35 -6.45
CA TYR A 144 5.75 -14.59 -5.88
C TYR A 144 5.71 -13.13 -6.35
N ALA A 145 6.39 -12.24 -5.63
CA ALA A 145 6.60 -10.84 -5.99
C ALA A 145 8.08 -10.49 -5.82
N PHE A 146 8.81 -10.22 -6.91
CA PHE A 146 10.27 -10.18 -6.87
C PHE A 146 10.87 -9.52 -8.12
N ARG A 147 12.14 -9.15 -8.00
CA ARG A 147 13.03 -8.86 -9.15
C ARG A 147 14.16 -9.87 -9.26
N TYR A 148 14.65 -10.34 -8.13
CA TYR A 148 15.80 -11.24 -8.04
C TYR A 148 15.36 -12.65 -7.64
N LEU A 149 15.94 -13.66 -8.28
CA LEU A 149 15.75 -15.07 -7.96
C LEU A 149 17.12 -15.73 -7.79
N GLU A 150 17.39 -16.28 -6.61
CA GLU A 150 18.52 -17.16 -6.36
C GLU A 150 18.03 -18.61 -6.39
N ILE A 151 18.75 -19.47 -7.12
CA ILE A 151 18.55 -20.91 -7.13
C ILE A 151 19.79 -21.56 -6.54
N THR A 152 19.61 -22.39 -5.51
CA THR A 152 20.67 -23.22 -4.92
C THR A 152 20.36 -24.68 -5.22
N LEU A 153 21.31 -25.40 -5.83
CA LEU A 153 21.21 -26.85 -5.96
C LEU A 153 21.82 -27.50 -4.73
N HIS A 154 21.01 -28.17 -3.91
CA HIS A 154 21.49 -28.84 -2.71
C HIS A 154 22.05 -30.22 -3.03
N GLU A 155 21.31 -31.01 -3.81
CA GLU A 155 21.65 -32.43 -3.98
C GLU A 155 21.17 -33.00 -5.32
N THR A 156 22.01 -33.87 -5.87
CA THR A 156 21.73 -34.82 -6.95
C THR A 156 22.45 -36.12 -6.63
N SER A 157 22.29 -37.17 -7.43
CA SER A 157 23.22 -38.30 -7.34
C SER A 157 24.60 -37.90 -7.88
N PRO A 158 25.69 -38.59 -7.48
CA PRO A 158 27.03 -38.29 -8.00
C PRO A 158 27.21 -38.46 -9.52
N LYS A 159 26.21 -38.98 -10.25
CA LYS A 159 26.33 -39.29 -11.67
C LYS A 159 25.90 -38.17 -12.59
N TYR A 160 25.20 -37.15 -12.06
CA TYR A 160 24.68 -36.05 -12.86
C TYR A 160 24.60 -34.75 -12.06
N HIS A 161 24.60 -33.63 -12.77
CA HIS A 161 24.23 -32.31 -12.28
C HIS A 161 23.20 -31.68 -13.24
N ILE A 162 22.67 -30.50 -12.92
CA ILE A 162 21.61 -29.90 -13.73
C ILE A 162 22.15 -28.82 -14.66
N CYS A 163 21.43 -28.60 -15.76
CA CYS A 163 21.46 -27.37 -16.54
C CYS A 163 20.10 -26.69 -16.40
N ILE A 164 20.10 -25.43 -15.98
CA ILE A 164 18.92 -24.56 -16.03
C ILE A 164 18.85 -24.01 -17.45
N GLU A 165 17.93 -24.54 -18.26
CA GLU A 165 17.80 -24.17 -19.68
C GLU A 165 16.97 -22.89 -19.85
N ASP A 166 15.89 -22.75 -19.07
CA ASP A 166 15.02 -21.59 -19.11
C ASP A 166 14.38 -21.34 -17.74
N ILE A 167 14.11 -20.06 -17.48
CA ILE A 167 13.33 -19.59 -16.34
C ILE A 167 12.26 -18.66 -16.91
N GLN A 168 11.01 -18.97 -16.60
CA GLN A 168 9.89 -18.17 -17.05
C GLN A 168 9.05 -17.74 -15.85
N VAL A 169 8.61 -16.48 -15.85
CA VAL A 169 7.58 -15.97 -14.96
C VAL A 169 6.34 -15.72 -15.79
N GLU A 170 5.22 -16.32 -15.38
CA GLU A 170 3.91 -15.88 -15.80
C GLU A 170 3.49 -14.72 -14.88
N ALA A 171 3.80 -13.49 -15.28
CA ALA A 171 3.45 -12.27 -14.58
C ALA A 171 1.96 -11.97 -14.71
N VAL A 172 1.31 -11.50 -13.64
CA VAL A 172 -0.13 -11.30 -13.58
C VAL A 172 -0.51 -9.94 -13.00
N SER A 173 -1.53 -9.33 -13.59
CA SER A 173 -2.15 -8.08 -13.11
C SER A 173 -3.58 -7.96 -13.63
N ALA A 174 -4.44 -7.23 -12.92
CA ALA A 174 -5.74 -6.83 -13.46
C ALA A 174 -5.61 -5.77 -14.57
N VAL A 175 -4.47 -5.07 -14.63
CA VAL A 175 -4.27 -3.91 -15.52
C VAL A 175 -3.26 -4.17 -16.62
N ASP A 176 -3.25 -3.26 -17.61
CA ASP A 176 -2.41 -3.35 -18.80
C ASP A 176 -1.74 -2.01 -19.06
N ASP A 177 -0.41 -1.97 -19.05
CA ASP A 177 0.34 -0.74 -19.31
C ASP A 177 0.01 -0.10 -20.67
N ARG A 178 -0.46 -0.89 -21.64
CA ARG A 178 -0.86 -0.39 -22.97
C ARG A 178 -2.10 0.50 -22.92
N THR A 179 -2.89 0.46 -21.85
CA THR A 179 -4.09 1.29 -21.68
C THR A 179 -3.81 2.59 -20.93
N LEU A 180 -2.56 2.81 -20.49
CA LEU A 180 -2.20 4.01 -19.75
C LEU A 180 -2.34 5.29 -20.59
N PRO A 181 -3.02 6.32 -20.05
CA PRO A 181 -2.96 7.66 -20.64
C PRO A 181 -1.51 8.15 -20.67
N ALA A 182 -1.12 8.76 -21.79
CA ALA A 182 0.21 9.34 -21.94
C ALA A 182 0.44 10.44 -20.89
N LEU A 183 1.62 10.45 -20.28
CA LEU A 183 2.04 11.52 -19.39
C LEU A 183 2.60 12.69 -20.20
N MET A 184 2.02 13.87 -20.04
CA MET A 184 2.51 15.10 -20.67
C MET A 184 3.48 15.84 -19.75
N THR A 185 4.76 15.48 -19.80
CA THR A 185 5.83 16.18 -19.05
C THR A 185 7.11 16.26 -19.86
N ASP A 186 7.85 17.37 -19.70
CA ASP A 186 9.22 17.53 -20.21
C ASP A 186 10.27 17.29 -19.11
N ASP A 187 9.82 17.04 -17.86
CA ASP A 187 10.70 16.78 -16.74
C ASP A 187 11.00 15.26 -16.65
N PRO A 188 12.23 14.83 -16.95
CA PRO A 188 12.59 13.41 -16.94
C PRO A 188 12.55 12.78 -15.54
N LEU A 189 12.71 13.56 -14.48
CA LEU A 189 12.57 13.05 -13.12
C LEU A 189 11.10 12.80 -12.78
N LEU A 190 10.19 13.71 -13.14
CA LEU A 190 8.76 13.46 -12.99
C LEU A 190 8.30 12.27 -13.84
N ALA A 191 8.80 12.14 -15.06
CA ALA A 191 8.50 10.98 -15.91
C ALA A 191 8.94 9.67 -15.25
N ARG A 192 10.11 9.67 -14.59
CA ARG A 192 10.61 8.49 -13.88
C ARG A 192 9.83 8.19 -12.60
N LEU A 193 9.49 9.21 -11.81
CA LEU A 193 8.64 9.07 -10.62
C LEU A 193 7.28 8.48 -11.00
N ASP A 194 6.65 9.01 -12.06
CA ASP A 194 5.39 8.49 -12.57
C ASP A 194 5.50 7.04 -13.05
N ALA A 195 6.54 6.69 -13.81
CA ALA A 195 6.74 5.33 -14.28
C ALA A 195 6.87 4.31 -13.12
N VAL A 196 7.63 4.64 -12.08
CA VAL A 196 7.78 3.78 -10.88
C VAL A 196 6.49 3.74 -10.06
N SER A 197 5.76 4.85 -9.93
CA SER A 197 4.43 4.89 -9.32
C SER A 197 3.46 3.96 -10.05
N VAL A 198 3.40 4.05 -11.37
CA VAL A 198 2.52 3.25 -12.21
C VAL A 198 2.90 1.77 -12.17
N ARG A 199 4.21 1.44 -12.12
CA ARG A 199 4.68 0.07 -11.91
C ARG A 199 4.23 -0.47 -10.55
N THR A 200 4.36 0.34 -9.49
CA THR A 200 3.88 -0.04 -8.15
C THR A 200 2.39 -0.37 -8.16
N MET A 201 1.58 0.45 -8.84
CA MET A 201 0.15 0.20 -9.00
C MET A 201 -0.14 -1.06 -9.83
N HIS A 202 0.58 -1.27 -10.94
CA HIS A 202 0.42 -2.44 -11.80
C HIS A 202 0.54 -3.74 -11.02
N GLU A 203 1.58 -3.85 -10.19
CA GLU A 203 1.88 -5.05 -9.42
C GLU A 203 0.89 -5.27 -8.26
N CYS A 204 0.33 -4.20 -7.68
CA CYS A 204 -0.66 -4.25 -6.60
C CYS A 204 -2.12 -4.43 -7.08
N MET A 205 -2.45 -4.10 -8.32
CA MET A 205 -3.80 -4.28 -8.88
C MET A 205 -4.01 -5.73 -9.35
N GLN A 206 -4.71 -6.52 -8.53
CA GLN A 206 -4.95 -7.95 -8.73
C GLN A 206 -6.47 -8.23 -8.69
N ASP A 207 -6.91 -9.35 -8.09
CA ASP A 207 -8.34 -9.63 -7.84
C ASP A 207 -9.03 -8.52 -7.00
N VAL A 208 -8.22 -7.76 -6.27
CA VAL A 208 -8.51 -6.55 -5.49
C VAL A 208 -7.31 -5.60 -5.61
N PHE A 209 -7.44 -4.39 -5.08
CA PHE A 209 -6.29 -3.53 -4.79
C PHE A 209 -5.53 -4.08 -3.57
N GLU A 210 -4.49 -4.88 -3.80
CA GLU A 210 -3.61 -5.36 -2.74
C GLU A 210 -2.77 -4.20 -2.19
N ASP A 211 -2.45 -4.21 -0.90
CA ASP A 211 -1.50 -3.29 -0.27
C ASP A 211 -0.09 -3.47 -0.84
N GLY A 212 0.42 -4.70 -0.79
CA GLY A 212 1.69 -5.11 -1.36
C GLY A 212 1.65 -6.58 -1.82
N PRO A 213 2.21 -6.92 -2.99
CA PRO A 213 1.99 -8.22 -3.61
C PRO A 213 2.92 -9.31 -3.07
N LYS A 214 4.02 -8.95 -2.42
CA LYS A 214 4.80 -9.87 -1.57
C LYS A 214 4.01 -10.14 -0.29
N ARG A 215 3.61 -9.05 0.37
CA ARG A 215 2.93 -8.99 1.66
C ARG A 215 2.20 -7.63 1.77
N ASP A 216 0.99 -7.55 2.31
CA ASP A 216 0.17 -8.64 2.87
C ASP A 216 -0.67 -9.40 1.83
N ARG A 217 -0.66 -8.96 0.56
CA ARG A 217 -1.52 -9.46 -0.52
C ARG A 217 -3.00 -9.26 -0.23
N ARG A 218 -3.34 -8.13 0.40
CA ARG A 218 -4.65 -7.95 1.03
C ARG A 218 -5.24 -6.59 0.73
N LEU A 219 -6.57 -6.54 0.74
CA LEU A 219 -7.31 -5.30 0.56
C LEU A 219 -7.42 -4.56 1.90
N TRP A 220 -6.64 -3.50 2.08
CA TRP A 220 -6.71 -2.58 3.21
C TRP A 220 -7.40 -1.28 2.80
N LEU A 221 -8.24 -0.73 3.68
CA LEU A 221 -9.11 0.39 3.31
C LEU A 221 -8.38 1.73 3.18
N GLY A 222 -7.37 1.99 4.04
CA GLY A 222 -6.49 3.16 3.91
C GLY A 222 -5.72 3.15 2.59
N ASP A 223 -5.17 1.99 2.23
CA ASP A 223 -4.48 1.75 0.96
C ASP A 223 -5.42 1.92 -0.24
N LEU A 224 -6.61 1.30 -0.20
CA LEU A 224 -7.62 1.40 -1.26
C LEU A 224 -7.92 2.85 -1.61
N ARG A 225 -8.03 3.75 -0.61
CA ARG A 225 -8.28 5.17 -0.85
C ARG A 225 -7.21 5.78 -1.74
N LEU A 226 -5.94 5.58 -1.41
CA LEU A 226 -4.85 6.20 -2.17
C LEU A 226 -4.68 5.53 -3.54
N GLN A 227 -4.86 4.21 -3.59
CA GLN A 227 -4.85 3.43 -4.83
C GLN A 227 -5.93 3.88 -5.81
N ALA A 228 -7.15 4.15 -5.32
CA ALA A 228 -8.24 4.63 -6.14
C ALA A 228 -7.94 6.00 -6.77
N LEU A 229 -7.35 6.93 -6.01
CA LEU A 229 -6.92 8.24 -6.53
C LEU A 229 -5.91 8.11 -7.67
N VAL A 230 -4.91 7.24 -7.52
CA VAL A 230 -3.94 6.99 -8.58
C VAL A 230 -4.60 6.31 -9.78
N ASN A 231 -5.46 5.33 -9.56
CA ASN A 231 -6.22 4.65 -10.61
C ASN A 231 -7.00 5.63 -11.50
N TYR A 232 -7.68 6.64 -10.93
CA TYR A 232 -8.46 7.60 -11.72
C TYR A 232 -7.63 8.41 -12.72
N GLU A 233 -6.35 8.66 -12.40
CA GLU A 233 -5.42 9.38 -13.27
C GLU A 233 -4.59 8.45 -14.19
N THR A 234 -4.68 7.13 -13.98
CA THR A 234 -3.90 6.11 -14.68
C THR A 234 -4.81 5.11 -15.41
N TYR A 235 -5.02 3.92 -14.87
CA TYR A 235 -5.71 2.81 -15.56
C TYR A 235 -7.23 3.01 -15.70
N ARG A 236 -7.84 3.81 -14.82
CA ARG A 236 -9.28 4.10 -14.79
C ARG A 236 -10.17 2.85 -14.67
N GLU A 237 -9.68 1.84 -13.95
CA GLU A 237 -10.39 0.59 -13.66
C GLU A 237 -11.41 0.78 -12.53
N ASN A 238 -12.42 1.61 -12.81
CA ASN A 238 -13.43 2.01 -11.83
C ASN A 238 -14.28 0.81 -11.35
N ASP A 239 -14.40 -0.24 -12.15
CA ASP A 239 -15.09 -1.47 -11.75
C ASP A 239 -14.35 -2.21 -10.62
N LEU A 240 -13.01 -2.16 -10.59
CA LEU A 240 -12.22 -2.73 -9.49
C LEU A 240 -12.41 -1.92 -8.20
N VAL A 241 -12.52 -0.59 -8.30
CA VAL A 241 -12.80 0.26 -7.13
C VAL A 241 -14.20 -0.03 -6.60
N LYS A 242 -15.18 -0.13 -7.51
CA LYS A 242 -16.55 -0.51 -7.20
C LYS A 242 -16.58 -1.88 -6.51
N ARG A 243 -15.90 -2.89 -7.04
CA ARG A 243 -15.78 -4.22 -6.40
C ARG A 243 -15.31 -4.10 -4.96
N CYS A 244 -14.22 -3.37 -4.71
CA CYS A 244 -13.65 -3.24 -3.37
C CYS A 244 -14.59 -2.52 -2.40
N LEU A 245 -15.28 -1.46 -2.84
CA LEU A 245 -16.34 -0.79 -2.08
C LEU A 245 -17.48 -1.74 -1.69
N TYR A 246 -17.97 -2.55 -2.64
CA TYR A 246 -19.02 -3.55 -2.35
C TYR A 246 -18.52 -4.69 -1.47
N LEU A 247 -17.23 -5.08 -1.54
CA LEU A 247 -16.66 -6.06 -0.61
C LEU A 247 -16.66 -5.53 0.83
N PHE A 248 -16.21 -4.31 1.07
CA PHE A 248 -16.22 -3.70 2.42
C PHE A 248 -17.63 -3.50 2.96
N ALA A 249 -18.58 -3.11 2.12
CA ALA A 249 -19.98 -2.97 2.52
C ALA A 249 -20.69 -4.32 2.69
N GLY A 250 -20.24 -5.34 1.95
CA GLY A 250 -20.79 -6.69 1.94
C GLY A 250 -20.29 -7.57 3.08
N LEU A 251 -19.09 -7.30 3.59
CA LEU A 251 -18.42 -8.06 4.65
C LEU A 251 -18.14 -7.12 5.83
N LYS A 252 -19.10 -7.01 6.74
CA LYS A 252 -19.01 -6.12 7.90
C LYS A 252 -18.71 -6.92 9.16
N GLN A 253 -18.13 -6.26 10.15
CA GLN A 253 -18.03 -6.77 11.51
C GLN A 253 -19.33 -6.44 12.26
N ASN A 254 -19.36 -6.73 13.57
CA ASN A 254 -20.46 -6.43 14.46
C ASN A 254 -21.01 -4.99 14.29
N ASP A 255 -22.33 -4.84 14.40
CA ASP A 255 -23.05 -3.56 14.40
C ASP A 255 -22.90 -2.76 13.09
N GLY A 256 -22.51 -3.43 12.01
CA GLY A 256 -22.29 -2.83 10.69
C GLY A 256 -20.97 -2.08 10.54
N ARG A 257 -19.96 -2.36 11.37
CA ARG A 257 -18.60 -1.81 11.21
C ARG A 257 -17.94 -2.30 9.93
N VAL A 258 -17.37 -1.38 9.17
CA VAL A 258 -16.43 -1.72 8.09
C VAL A 258 -15.08 -2.04 8.73
N GLY A 259 -14.56 -3.25 8.50
CA GLY A 259 -13.27 -3.68 9.04
C GLY A 259 -12.09 -3.01 8.33
N ALA A 260 -10.89 -3.08 8.92
CA ALA A 260 -9.70 -2.43 8.37
C ALA A 260 -9.21 -3.09 7.07
N CYS A 261 -9.34 -4.42 6.96
CA CYS A 261 -8.97 -5.18 5.78
C CYS A 261 -9.85 -6.41 5.53
N LEU A 262 -9.79 -6.92 4.30
CA LEU A 262 -10.55 -8.07 3.84
C LEU A 262 -9.64 -9.15 3.25
N PHE A 263 -9.93 -10.41 3.57
CA PHE A 263 -9.37 -11.58 2.92
C PHE A 263 -10.26 -12.00 1.76
N THR A 264 -9.65 -12.38 0.64
CA THR A 264 -10.36 -12.91 -0.53
C THR A 264 -10.19 -14.42 -0.73
N GLN A 265 -9.27 -15.04 0.01
CA GLN A 265 -8.94 -16.46 -0.08
C GLN A 265 -8.73 -17.10 1.30
N PRO A 266 -9.06 -18.40 1.47
CA PRO A 266 -9.80 -19.23 0.51
C PRO A 266 -11.29 -18.86 0.42
N ARG A 267 -11.73 -17.87 1.22
CA ARG A 267 -13.10 -17.37 1.27
C ARG A 267 -13.05 -15.86 1.49
N LEU A 268 -14.09 -15.16 1.03
CA LEU A 268 -14.30 -13.76 1.37
C LEU A 268 -14.56 -13.61 2.87
N GLN A 269 -13.77 -12.80 3.55
CA GLN A 269 -13.89 -12.58 4.99
C GLN A 269 -13.37 -11.20 5.40
N VAL A 270 -14.07 -10.53 6.31
CA VAL A 270 -13.55 -9.35 7.02
C VAL A 270 -12.63 -9.78 8.15
N ASP A 271 -11.51 -9.07 8.33
CA ASP A 271 -10.63 -9.28 9.48
C ASP A 271 -11.31 -8.84 10.79
N ASP A 272 -10.81 -9.27 11.95
CA ASP A 272 -11.31 -8.84 13.26
C ASP A 272 -10.67 -7.52 13.75
N THR A 273 -9.72 -6.96 12.97
CA THR A 273 -9.11 -5.65 13.20
C THR A 273 -10.04 -4.52 12.82
N TYR A 274 -10.28 -3.60 13.76
CA TYR A 274 -11.01 -2.36 13.51
C TYR A 274 -10.11 -1.13 13.69
N LEU A 275 -10.13 -0.24 12.70
CA LEU A 275 -9.43 1.04 12.72
C LEU A 275 -10.43 2.14 12.34
N MET A 276 -10.65 3.09 13.24
CA MET A 276 -11.69 4.11 13.10
C MET A 276 -11.48 5.01 11.88
N ASP A 277 -10.25 5.45 11.66
CA ASP A 277 -9.86 6.26 10.51
C ASP A 277 -10.08 5.50 9.19
N TYR A 278 -9.77 4.21 9.15
CA TYR A 278 -10.00 3.37 7.97
C TYR A 278 -11.49 3.22 7.70
N ALA A 279 -12.30 2.91 8.71
CA ALA A 279 -13.75 2.82 8.57
C ALA A 279 -14.36 4.13 8.06
N LEU A 280 -13.90 5.28 8.58
CA LEU A 280 -14.31 6.60 8.08
C LEU A 280 -13.86 6.83 6.63
N PHE A 281 -12.69 6.36 6.21
CA PHE A 281 -12.24 6.45 4.81
C PHE A 281 -13.10 5.66 3.82
N PHE A 282 -13.98 4.76 4.26
CA PHE A 282 -15.03 4.22 3.37
C PHE A 282 -15.85 5.35 2.71
N ILE A 283 -16.13 6.41 3.47
CA ILE A 283 -16.84 7.61 3.01
C ILE A 283 -16.00 8.33 1.95
N SER A 284 -14.70 8.51 2.21
CA SER A 284 -13.78 9.15 1.27
C SER A 284 -13.70 8.39 -0.05
N VAL A 285 -13.51 7.06 0.01
CA VAL A 285 -13.44 6.21 -1.19
C VAL A 285 -14.74 6.30 -1.99
N LEU A 286 -15.90 6.28 -1.32
CA LEU A 286 -17.21 6.36 -1.98
C LEU A 286 -17.44 7.73 -2.65
N ASP A 287 -17.05 8.81 -1.99
CA ASP A 287 -17.15 10.17 -2.51
C ASP A 287 -16.22 10.38 -3.71
N ASP A 288 -14.95 10.00 -3.58
CA ASP A 288 -13.96 10.07 -4.67
C ASP A 288 -14.39 9.20 -5.86
N TYR A 289 -14.95 8.01 -5.60
CA TYR A 289 -15.52 7.14 -6.64
C TYR A 289 -16.70 7.80 -7.36
N TYR A 290 -17.60 8.46 -6.64
CA TYR A 290 -18.69 9.20 -7.26
C TYR A 290 -18.17 10.34 -8.14
N LEU A 291 -17.21 11.13 -7.64
CA LEU A 291 -16.59 12.22 -8.39
C LEU A 291 -15.91 11.72 -9.67
N ALA A 292 -15.27 10.54 -9.63
CA ALA A 292 -14.58 9.97 -10.77
C ALA A 292 -15.51 9.26 -11.78
N SER A 293 -16.60 8.64 -11.32
CA SER A 293 -17.44 7.76 -12.15
C SER A 293 -18.83 8.30 -12.47
N GLY A 294 -19.36 9.24 -11.67
CA GLY A 294 -20.74 9.69 -11.72
C GLY A 294 -21.78 8.62 -11.37
N ASN A 295 -21.37 7.46 -10.84
CA ASN A 295 -22.26 6.32 -10.64
C ASN A 295 -23.14 6.49 -9.39
N LEU A 296 -24.29 7.15 -9.59
CA LEU A 296 -25.27 7.43 -8.56
C LEU A 296 -25.86 6.15 -7.93
N LYS A 297 -25.99 5.05 -8.69
CA LYS A 297 -26.54 3.80 -8.18
C LYS A 297 -25.65 3.18 -7.11
N THR A 298 -24.33 3.17 -7.32
CA THR A 298 -23.38 2.72 -6.30
C THR A 298 -23.47 3.59 -5.04
N VAL A 299 -23.59 4.91 -5.19
CA VAL A 299 -23.76 5.82 -4.05
C VAL A 299 -25.05 5.50 -3.29
N GLN A 300 -26.16 5.32 -4.00
CA GLN A 300 -27.44 4.94 -3.39
C GLN A 300 -27.34 3.64 -2.59
N ASP A 301 -26.65 2.62 -3.13
CA ASP A 301 -26.50 1.32 -2.48
C ASP A 301 -25.61 1.41 -1.22
N LEU A 302 -24.52 2.18 -1.29
CA LEU A 302 -23.45 2.15 -0.29
C LEU A 302 -23.50 3.30 0.72
N TYR A 303 -24.28 4.36 0.47
CA TYR A 303 -24.44 5.48 1.39
C TYR A 303 -24.92 5.06 2.79
N PRO A 304 -25.86 4.10 2.97
CA PRO A 304 -26.21 3.62 4.31
C PRO A 304 -25.02 3.05 5.09
N THR A 305 -24.10 2.33 4.42
CA THR A 305 -22.86 1.84 5.03
C THR A 305 -21.96 2.99 5.45
N ALA A 306 -21.80 4.01 4.58
CA ALA A 306 -20.99 5.19 4.85
C ALA A 306 -21.53 6.00 6.05
N LYS A 307 -22.84 6.26 6.07
CA LYS A 307 -23.53 6.91 7.19
C LYS A 307 -23.35 6.14 8.50
N ARG A 308 -23.46 4.80 8.44
CA ARG A 308 -23.28 3.94 9.61
C ARG A 308 -21.89 4.08 10.23
N GLN A 309 -20.84 4.28 9.44
CA GLN A 309 -19.49 4.47 9.98
C GLN A 309 -19.38 5.78 10.78
N ILE A 310 -20.10 6.83 10.38
CA ILE A 310 -20.20 8.09 11.15
C ILE A 310 -20.89 7.82 12.47
N GLU A 311 -22.06 7.18 12.45
CA GLU A 311 -22.83 6.88 13.67
C GLU A 311 -22.01 6.09 14.70
N ILE A 312 -21.22 5.11 14.23
CA ILE A 312 -20.31 4.33 15.08
C ILE A 312 -19.16 5.21 15.59
N ALA A 313 -18.56 6.01 14.72
CA ALA A 313 -17.44 6.87 15.08
C ALA A 313 -17.80 7.90 16.15
N LEU A 314 -19.04 8.40 16.17
CA LEU A 314 -19.52 9.37 17.17
C LEU A 314 -19.38 8.87 18.62
N ALA A 315 -19.30 7.55 18.85
CA ALA A 315 -19.04 7.01 20.20
C ALA A 315 -17.62 7.30 20.72
N GLN A 316 -16.67 7.65 19.85
CA GLN A 316 -15.30 8.06 20.22
C GLN A 316 -15.22 9.56 20.53
N PHE A 317 -16.34 10.26 20.60
CA PHE A 317 -16.40 11.70 20.85
C PHE A 317 -17.37 12.03 22.00
N ASP A 318 -17.07 13.08 22.74
CA ASP A 318 -17.92 13.56 23.82
C ASP A 318 -19.18 14.28 23.28
N GLU A 319 -20.00 14.78 24.20
CA GLU A 319 -21.19 15.52 23.84
C GLU A 319 -20.92 16.80 23.05
N ASP A 320 -19.70 17.34 23.03
CA ASP A 320 -19.28 18.50 22.24
C ASP A 320 -18.61 18.13 20.91
N LEU A 321 -18.56 16.83 20.57
CA LEU A 321 -17.78 16.25 19.48
C LEU A 321 -16.27 16.50 19.60
N HIS A 322 -15.77 16.60 20.82
CA HIS A 322 -14.34 16.51 21.08
C HIS A 322 -13.94 15.05 21.28
N VAL A 323 -12.89 14.62 20.60
CA VAL A 323 -12.38 13.25 20.66
C VAL A 323 -12.07 12.82 22.10
N LEU A 324 -12.58 11.66 22.48
CA LEU A 324 -12.29 10.98 23.74
C LEU A 324 -10.93 10.27 23.68
N PRO A 325 -10.36 9.85 24.82
CA PRO A 325 -9.12 9.06 24.84
C PRO A 325 -9.19 7.86 23.89
N ILE A 326 -8.16 7.69 23.06
CA ILE A 326 -8.04 6.58 22.11
C ILE A 326 -7.38 5.40 22.83
N GLU A 327 -8.10 4.30 22.98
CA GLU A 327 -7.57 3.07 23.57
C GLU A 327 -6.86 2.20 22.52
N GLY A 328 -5.71 1.63 22.91
CA GLY A 328 -4.99 0.64 22.10
C GLY A 328 -4.67 1.10 20.67
N TRP A 329 -4.90 0.21 19.70
CA TRP A 329 -4.72 0.48 18.27
C TRP A 329 -6.06 0.81 17.59
N GLY A 330 -6.83 1.74 18.18
CA GLY A 330 -8.14 2.16 17.64
C GLY A 330 -8.09 3.06 16.40
N CYS A 331 -6.90 3.56 16.05
CA CYS A 331 -6.68 4.50 14.94
C CYS A 331 -5.25 4.35 14.40
N PHE A 332 -5.09 4.33 13.07
CA PHE A 332 -3.79 4.13 12.43
C PHE A 332 -3.00 5.43 12.29
N ILE A 333 -3.44 6.37 11.44
CA ILE A 333 -2.75 7.60 11.03
C ILE A 333 -1.38 7.37 10.35
N ASP A 334 -0.41 6.78 11.05
CA ASP A 334 0.95 6.50 10.56
C ASP A 334 1.64 5.42 11.41
N TRP A 335 2.70 4.82 10.88
CA TRP A 335 3.67 3.97 11.60
C TRP A 335 4.65 4.80 12.46
N GLN A 336 4.14 5.78 13.21
CA GLN A 336 4.93 6.61 14.13
C GLN A 336 4.55 6.32 15.59
N PRO A 337 5.35 5.53 16.34
CA PRO A 337 5.03 5.14 17.71
C PRO A 337 4.86 6.31 18.69
N GLU A 338 5.54 7.44 18.45
CA GLU A 338 5.49 8.61 19.33
C GLU A 338 4.28 9.52 19.06
N LEU A 339 3.51 9.25 18.00
CA LEU A 339 2.44 10.14 17.55
C LEU A 339 1.21 10.10 18.46
N ASP A 340 0.85 11.25 19.02
CA ASP A 340 -0.50 11.47 19.56
C ASP A 340 -1.50 11.67 18.41
N LYS A 341 -2.59 10.88 18.42
CA LYS A 341 -3.53 10.74 17.30
C LYS A 341 -4.82 11.54 17.47
N HIS A 342 -5.04 12.22 18.59
CA HIS A 342 -6.32 12.86 18.91
C HIS A 342 -6.69 13.96 17.90
N ALA A 343 -5.77 14.89 17.63
CA ALA A 343 -6.01 15.97 16.67
C ALA A 343 -6.22 15.42 15.24
N SER A 344 -5.45 14.42 14.84
CA SER A 344 -5.59 13.79 13.51
C SER A 344 -6.95 13.09 13.37
N LEU A 345 -7.39 12.34 14.38
CA LEU A 345 -8.70 11.67 14.37
C LEU A 345 -9.86 12.68 14.37
N GLN A 346 -9.76 13.76 15.16
CA GLN A 346 -10.73 14.86 15.14
C GLN A 346 -10.87 15.46 13.73
N ALA A 347 -9.74 15.69 13.07
CA ALA A 347 -9.70 16.24 11.73
C ALA A 347 -10.25 15.25 10.69
N ILE A 348 -9.96 13.95 10.79
CA ILE A 348 -10.50 12.92 9.89
C ILE A 348 -12.02 12.82 10.00
N LEU A 349 -12.60 12.97 11.21
CA LEU A 349 -14.05 13.07 11.36
C LEU A 349 -14.60 14.27 10.56
N ILE A 350 -14.01 15.46 10.72
CA ILE A 350 -14.45 16.66 9.98
C ILE A 350 -14.31 16.47 8.47
N TYR A 351 -13.18 15.92 8.02
CA TYR A 351 -12.88 15.64 6.63
C TYR A 351 -13.97 14.76 6.00
N THR A 352 -14.29 13.64 6.66
CA THR A 352 -15.28 12.67 6.17
C THR A 352 -16.72 13.13 6.34
N LEU A 353 -17.04 13.95 7.36
CA LEU A 353 -18.37 14.60 7.48
C LEU A 353 -18.67 15.50 6.28
N ARG A 354 -17.66 16.24 5.77
CA ARG A 354 -17.83 17.06 4.55
C ARG A 354 -18.15 16.20 3.33
N GLN A 355 -17.45 15.09 3.15
CA GLN A 355 -17.67 14.16 2.04
C GLN A 355 -19.02 13.45 2.15
N ALA A 356 -19.40 12.98 3.34
CA ALA A 356 -20.71 12.40 3.58
C ALA A 356 -21.85 13.38 3.32
N LYS A 357 -21.64 14.67 3.65
CA LYS A 357 -22.62 15.72 3.35
C LYS A 357 -22.77 15.90 1.84
N HIS A 358 -21.67 15.94 1.08
CA HIS A 358 -21.72 16.00 -0.38
C HIS A 358 -22.47 14.78 -0.97
N LEU A 359 -22.19 13.56 -0.49
CA LEU A 359 -22.93 12.36 -0.90
C LEU A 359 -24.43 12.48 -0.57
N ALA A 360 -24.79 13.02 0.59
CA ALA A 360 -26.19 13.24 0.98
C ALA A 360 -26.90 14.26 0.07
N GLU A 361 -26.22 15.35 -0.31
CA GLU A 361 -26.70 16.37 -1.24
C GLU A 361 -26.94 15.77 -2.63
N VAL A 362 -25.99 14.98 -3.13
CA VAL A 362 -26.08 14.24 -4.40
C VAL A 362 -27.30 13.30 -4.42
N LEU A 363 -27.62 12.68 -3.29
CA LEU A 363 -28.77 11.79 -3.14
C LEU A 363 -30.09 12.52 -2.85
N GLY A 364 -30.07 13.84 -2.62
CA GLY A 364 -31.25 14.61 -2.22
C GLY A 364 -31.77 14.25 -0.81
N GLN A 365 -30.91 13.77 0.08
CA GLN A 365 -31.27 13.35 1.44
C GLN A 365 -31.24 14.54 2.41
N GLU A 366 -32.19 15.46 2.27
CA GLU A 366 -32.22 16.75 3.00
C GLU A 366 -32.10 16.61 4.53
N THR A 367 -32.72 15.59 5.13
CA THR A 367 -32.60 15.34 6.58
C THR A 367 -31.17 14.98 6.99
N ASP A 368 -30.48 14.18 6.17
CA ASP A 368 -29.11 13.78 6.45
C ASP A 368 -28.13 14.93 6.20
N VAL A 369 -28.39 15.78 5.20
CA VAL A 369 -27.63 17.02 4.96
C VAL A 369 -27.68 17.92 6.19
N GLN A 370 -28.86 18.15 6.78
CA GLN A 370 -29.01 18.98 7.98
C GLN A 370 -28.32 18.38 9.20
N TRP A 371 -28.43 17.05 9.39
CA TRP A 371 -27.75 16.34 10.47
C TRP A 371 -26.23 16.43 10.35
N LEU A 372 -25.69 16.19 9.15
CA LEU A 372 -24.25 16.25 8.88
C LEU A 372 -23.71 17.68 9.02
N GLU A 373 -24.45 18.70 8.58
CA GLU A 373 -24.07 20.11 8.77
C GLU A 373 -23.99 20.49 10.26
N ALA A 374 -24.92 20.00 11.07
CA ALA A 374 -24.91 20.23 12.52
C ALA A 374 -23.71 19.55 13.20
N LEU A 375 -23.42 18.30 12.83
CA LEU A 375 -22.23 17.58 13.31
C LEU A 375 -20.95 18.30 12.88
N LEU A 376 -20.85 18.69 11.62
CA LEU A 376 -19.68 19.38 11.07
C LEU A 376 -19.39 20.69 11.79
N THR A 377 -20.41 21.53 12.00
CA THR A 377 -20.28 22.79 12.73
C THR A 377 -19.73 22.58 14.14
N LYS A 378 -20.21 21.54 14.82
CA LYS A 378 -19.83 21.21 16.19
C LYS A 378 -18.42 20.61 16.25
N ALA A 379 -18.09 19.69 15.35
CA ALA A 379 -16.76 19.09 15.24
C ALA A 379 -15.68 20.13 14.91
N ILE A 380 -15.95 21.10 14.03
CA ILE A 380 -15.03 22.22 13.72
C ILE A 380 -14.82 23.08 14.98
N ARG A 381 -15.89 23.39 15.72
CA ARG A 381 -15.76 24.13 16.99
C ARG A 381 -14.90 23.36 18.00
N ALA A 382 -15.08 22.05 18.13
CA ALA A 382 -14.26 21.21 19.00
C ALA A 382 -12.79 21.15 18.53
N ALA A 383 -12.55 21.14 17.22
CA ALA A 383 -11.19 21.14 16.66
C ALA A 383 -10.39 22.40 17.01
N MET A 384 -11.06 23.55 17.21
CA MET A 384 -10.40 24.77 17.66
C MET A 384 -9.71 24.63 19.03
N ARG A 385 -10.09 23.64 19.86
CA ARG A 385 -9.40 23.35 21.14
C ARG A 385 -7.95 22.88 20.93
N PHE A 386 -7.64 22.35 19.75
CA PHE A 386 -6.29 21.92 19.38
C PHE A 386 -5.45 23.06 18.79
N TYR A 387 -6.05 24.19 18.40
CA TYR A 387 -5.31 25.29 17.78
C TYR A 387 -4.61 26.15 18.84
N ASP A 388 -3.30 26.36 18.65
CA ASP A 388 -2.47 27.28 19.43
C ASP A 388 -2.28 28.57 18.62
N PRO A 389 -3.00 29.66 18.96
CA PRO A 389 -2.97 30.89 18.18
C PRO A 389 -1.64 31.65 18.32
N GLU A 390 -0.87 31.43 19.39
CA GLU A 390 0.43 32.08 19.56
C GLU A 390 1.51 31.42 18.71
N LYS A 391 1.43 30.08 18.58
CA LYS A 391 2.39 29.29 17.79
C LYS A 391 1.95 29.08 16.35
N HIS A 392 0.74 29.48 15.97
CA HIS A 392 0.15 29.24 14.66
C HIS A 392 0.21 27.76 14.24
N CYS A 393 -0.10 26.85 15.16
CA CYS A 393 -0.06 25.41 14.93
C CYS A 393 -1.16 24.68 15.70
N PHE A 394 -1.42 23.43 15.31
CA PHE A 394 -2.26 22.51 16.07
C PHE A 394 -1.40 21.66 16.99
N VAL A 395 -1.85 21.50 18.23
CA VAL A 395 -1.28 20.60 19.22
C VAL A 395 -2.18 19.38 19.40
N SER A 396 -1.66 18.28 19.96
CA SER A 396 -2.42 17.06 20.23
C SER A 396 -2.07 16.44 21.59
N GLY A 397 -3.04 15.79 22.21
CA GLY A 397 -2.87 15.11 23.49
C GLY A 397 -2.68 16.04 24.69
N ALA A 398 -2.56 15.43 25.88
CA ALA A 398 -2.36 16.15 27.13
C ALA A 398 -1.04 16.95 27.15
N ASP A 399 0.00 16.43 26.49
CA ASP A 399 1.32 17.05 26.40
C ASP A 399 1.40 18.16 25.34
N ARG A 400 0.29 18.46 24.66
CA ARG A 400 0.23 19.45 23.57
C ARG A 400 1.30 19.22 22.51
N GLN A 401 1.50 17.95 22.12
CA GLN A 401 2.47 17.52 21.13
C GLN A 401 2.22 18.21 19.77
N VAL A 402 3.28 18.68 19.11
CA VAL A 402 3.22 19.23 17.76
C VAL A 402 3.79 18.19 16.79
N SER A 403 2.97 17.73 15.85
CA SER A 403 3.33 16.70 14.87
C SER A 403 2.94 17.11 13.46
N TRP A 404 3.64 16.57 12.45
CA TRP A 404 3.25 16.75 11.04
C TRP A 404 1.83 16.28 10.78
N ALA A 405 1.46 15.11 11.31
CA ALA A 405 0.13 14.53 11.11
C ALA A 405 -1.00 15.45 11.59
N SER A 406 -0.84 16.08 12.77
CA SER A 406 -1.83 17.03 13.29
C SER A 406 -2.02 18.24 12.38
N GLN A 407 -0.93 18.79 11.83
CA GLN A 407 -1.01 19.96 10.94
C GLN A 407 -1.70 19.58 9.64
N VAL A 408 -1.21 18.51 9.02
CA VAL A 408 -1.68 18.01 7.72
C VAL A 408 -3.16 17.69 7.77
N TRP A 409 -3.61 16.88 8.74
CA TRP A 409 -5.02 16.49 8.80
C TRP A 409 -5.94 17.69 9.11
N MET A 410 -5.55 18.59 10.01
CA MET A 410 -6.36 19.78 10.32
C MET A 410 -6.50 20.72 9.12
N VAL A 411 -5.45 20.84 8.30
CA VAL A 411 -5.46 21.60 7.04
C VAL A 411 -6.35 20.92 6.01
N LEU A 412 -6.22 19.61 5.80
CA LEU A 412 -7.06 18.85 4.88
C LEU A 412 -8.55 18.90 5.27
N ALA A 413 -8.84 18.87 6.57
CA ALA A 413 -10.18 19.00 7.11
C ALA A 413 -10.79 20.41 6.96
N LYS A 414 -9.97 21.41 6.56
CA LYS A 414 -10.34 22.82 6.45
C LYS A 414 -10.97 23.34 7.74
N VAL A 415 -10.25 23.15 8.86
CA VAL A 415 -10.69 23.63 10.18
C VAL A 415 -10.60 25.15 10.26
N LEU A 416 -9.52 25.74 9.74
CA LEU A 416 -9.35 27.19 9.62
C LEU A 416 -9.66 27.65 8.19
N PRO A 417 -9.83 28.96 7.97
CA PRO A 417 -9.85 29.54 6.62
C PRO A 417 -8.54 29.27 5.85
N ASP A 418 -8.61 29.22 4.52
CA ASP A 418 -7.49 28.85 3.65
C ASP A 418 -6.21 29.66 3.92
N SER A 419 -6.33 30.97 4.17
CA SER A 419 -5.18 31.82 4.48
C SER A 419 -4.48 31.45 5.78
N GLN A 420 -5.22 30.96 6.78
CA GLN A 420 -4.67 30.51 8.06
C GLN A 420 -4.12 29.08 7.95
N ASN A 421 -4.78 28.18 7.22
CA ASN A 421 -4.24 26.85 6.92
C ASN A 421 -2.88 26.95 6.21
N ARG A 422 -2.76 27.88 5.27
CA ARG A 422 -1.49 28.17 4.60
C ARG A 422 -0.40 28.62 5.57
N GLU A 423 -0.75 29.44 6.56
CA GLU A 423 0.21 29.87 7.58
C GLU A 423 0.60 28.71 8.49
N VAL A 424 -0.34 27.84 8.88
CA VAL A 424 -0.05 26.61 9.63
C VAL A 424 0.96 25.74 8.89
N MET A 425 0.78 25.50 7.58
CA MET A 425 1.73 24.71 6.79
C MET A 425 3.10 25.39 6.66
N ARG A 426 3.13 26.71 6.44
CA ARG A 426 4.40 27.47 6.41
C ARG A 426 5.13 27.45 7.73
N GLN A 427 4.39 27.50 8.84
CA GLN A 427 4.94 27.42 10.18
C GLN A 427 5.48 26.01 10.45
N ALA A 428 4.74 24.97 10.07
CA ALA A 428 5.20 23.57 10.18
C ALA A 428 6.53 23.34 9.45
N LEU A 429 6.65 23.82 8.21
CA LEU A 429 7.89 23.74 7.41
C LEU A 429 9.11 24.41 8.07
N LYS A 430 8.90 25.38 8.96
CA LYS A 430 9.96 26.12 9.67
C LYS A 430 10.21 25.61 11.08
N THR A 431 9.31 24.78 11.61
CA THR A 431 9.36 24.36 13.02
C THR A 431 10.25 23.13 13.15
N PRO A 432 11.39 23.20 13.85
CA PRO A 432 12.22 22.04 14.07
C PRO A 432 11.60 21.10 15.11
N GLY A 433 11.87 19.80 14.99
CA GLY A 433 11.49 18.82 16.02
C GLY A 433 10.01 18.47 16.07
N LEU A 434 9.25 18.71 15.00
CA LEU A 434 7.94 18.09 14.83
C LEU A 434 8.10 16.57 14.88
N VAL A 435 7.17 15.88 15.54
CA VAL A 435 7.08 14.42 15.39
C VAL A 435 6.91 14.09 13.90
N GLY A 436 7.85 13.31 13.38
CA GLY A 436 8.02 12.99 11.97
C GLY A 436 6.95 12.05 11.42
N MET A 437 7.05 11.77 10.12
CA MET A 437 6.24 10.77 9.43
C MET A 437 7.14 9.62 8.99
N THR A 438 6.64 8.39 9.05
CA THR A 438 7.44 7.19 8.76
C THR A 438 7.12 6.59 7.38
N THR A 439 5.93 6.87 6.85
CA THR A 439 5.40 6.20 5.66
C THR A 439 5.12 7.16 4.52
N PRO A 440 5.33 6.72 3.26
CA PRO A 440 4.85 7.46 2.09
C PRO A 440 3.34 7.71 2.13
N TYR A 441 2.57 6.89 2.84
CA TYR A 441 1.15 7.12 3.11
C TYR A 441 0.89 8.46 3.79
N MET A 442 1.59 8.81 4.88
CA MET A 442 1.42 10.14 5.48
C MET A 442 2.05 11.25 4.63
N HIS A 443 3.14 10.97 3.92
CA HIS A 443 3.72 11.95 3.00
C HIS A 443 2.80 12.29 1.82
N HIS A 444 1.94 11.38 1.35
CA HIS A 444 0.87 11.69 0.39
C HIS A 444 -0.02 12.82 0.93
N HIS A 445 -0.48 12.69 2.17
CA HIS A 445 -1.36 13.67 2.80
C HIS A 445 -0.66 15.02 2.98
N LEU A 446 0.65 15.02 3.30
CA LEU A 446 1.45 16.24 3.32
C LEU A 446 1.45 16.93 1.95
N VAL A 447 1.72 16.20 0.86
CA VAL A 447 1.74 16.77 -0.49
C VAL A 447 0.37 17.37 -0.84
N GLN A 448 -0.73 16.66 -0.53
CA GLN A 448 -2.07 17.19 -0.75
C GLN A 448 -2.33 18.46 0.09
N ALA A 449 -1.94 18.49 1.36
CA ALA A 449 -2.12 19.66 2.23
C ALA A 449 -1.32 20.87 1.76
N LEU A 450 -0.11 20.66 1.21
CA LEU A 450 0.69 21.72 0.60
C LEU A 450 0.01 22.27 -0.67
N LEU A 451 -0.53 21.39 -1.52
CA LEU A 451 -1.27 21.78 -2.72
C LEU A 451 -2.55 22.56 -2.38
N ASP A 452 -3.33 22.09 -1.41
CA ASP A 452 -4.55 22.77 -0.93
C ASP A 452 -4.26 24.14 -0.30
N CYS A 453 -3.01 24.38 0.12
CA CYS A 453 -2.53 25.65 0.69
C CYS A 453 -1.82 26.57 -0.33
N ASP A 454 -1.90 26.28 -1.63
CA ASP A 454 -1.15 27.01 -2.68
C ASP A 454 0.37 27.07 -2.40
N LEU A 455 0.94 25.98 -1.89
CA LEU A 455 2.37 25.76 -1.67
C LEU A 455 2.91 24.74 -2.68
N LYS A 456 2.61 24.99 -3.97
CA LYS A 456 2.90 24.07 -5.07
C LYS A 456 4.40 23.79 -5.25
N LYS A 457 5.26 24.78 -4.97
CA LYS A 457 6.71 24.59 -5.05
C LYS A 457 7.19 23.63 -3.95
N GLU A 458 6.74 23.84 -2.73
CA GLU A 458 7.07 23.00 -1.57
C GLU A 458 6.54 21.58 -1.76
N ALA A 459 5.34 21.42 -2.32
CA ALA A 459 4.79 20.12 -2.70
C ALA A 459 5.67 19.40 -3.74
N TYR A 460 6.11 20.12 -4.78
CA TYR A 460 7.02 19.60 -5.79
C TYR A 460 8.37 19.19 -5.21
N ASP A 461 9.00 20.07 -4.43
CA ASP A 461 10.30 19.83 -3.81
C ASP A 461 10.25 18.61 -2.88
N HIS A 462 9.15 18.44 -2.14
CA HIS A 462 8.92 17.28 -1.27
C HIS A 462 8.72 15.99 -2.07
N LEU A 463 7.93 16.03 -3.15
CA LEU A 463 7.76 14.86 -4.05
C LEU A 463 9.11 14.39 -4.60
N VAL A 464 9.89 15.34 -5.13
CA VAL A 464 11.19 15.06 -5.73
C VAL A 464 12.22 14.58 -4.71
N SER A 465 12.28 15.18 -3.51
CA SER A 465 13.27 14.76 -2.51
C SER A 465 12.92 13.39 -1.92
N TYR A 466 11.68 13.20 -1.49
CA TYR A 466 11.28 12.01 -0.75
C TYR A 466 11.19 10.78 -1.65
N TRP A 467 10.42 10.84 -2.75
CA TRP A 467 10.33 9.71 -3.67
C TRP A 467 11.57 9.60 -4.58
N GLY A 468 12.25 10.70 -4.87
CA GLY A 468 13.53 10.65 -5.58
C GLY A 468 14.62 9.93 -4.79
N GLY A 469 14.61 10.01 -3.46
CA GLY A 469 15.50 9.21 -2.61
C GLY A 469 15.36 7.70 -2.83
N MET A 470 14.11 7.20 -2.98
CA MET A 470 13.89 5.79 -3.34
C MET A 470 14.41 5.47 -4.76
N LEU A 471 14.26 6.39 -5.73
CA LEU A 471 14.82 6.20 -7.07
C LEU A 471 16.35 6.13 -7.08
N GLU A 472 17.02 6.91 -6.23
CA GLU A 472 18.48 6.89 -6.05
C GLU A 472 18.96 5.54 -5.47
N MET A 473 18.13 4.90 -4.66
CA MET A 473 18.35 3.53 -4.18
C MET A 473 18.10 2.45 -5.24
N GLY A 474 17.64 2.83 -6.44
CA GLY A 474 17.38 1.89 -7.54
C GLY A 474 16.02 1.21 -7.45
N ALA A 475 15.03 1.82 -6.79
CA ALA A 475 13.67 1.32 -6.71
C ALA A 475 13.01 1.16 -8.11
N ASP A 476 12.50 -0.04 -8.39
CA ASP A 476 11.61 -0.31 -9.54
C ASP A 476 10.13 -0.06 -9.20
N THR A 477 9.81 -0.14 -7.91
CA THR A 477 8.50 0.11 -7.29
C THR A 477 8.72 0.83 -5.96
N PHE A 478 7.75 1.59 -5.47
CA PHE A 478 7.88 2.35 -4.22
C PHE A 478 7.62 1.51 -2.97
N PHE A 479 8.36 1.84 -1.91
CA PHE A 479 8.46 1.04 -0.69
C PHE A 479 7.35 1.37 0.31
N GLU A 480 6.98 0.40 1.13
CA GLU A 480 5.97 0.56 2.19
C GLU A 480 6.38 1.59 3.26
N ALA A 481 7.64 1.53 3.68
CA ALA A 481 8.23 2.42 4.67
C ALA A 481 9.55 2.95 4.13
N PHE A 482 9.77 4.24 4.30
CA PHE A 482 11.00 4.90 3.86
C PHE A 482 11.29 6.11 4.75
N ASP A 483 12.45 6.07 5.40
CA ASP A 483 13.03 7.19 6.12
C ASP A 483 14.34 7.57 5.42
N PRO A 484 14.47 8.76 4.83
CA PRO A 484 15.70 9.21 4.18
C PRO A 484 16.94 9.15 5.08
N GLU A 485 16.77 9.33 6.39
CA GLU A 485 17.88 9.27 7.37
C GLU A 485 18.19 7.84 7.81
N ASN A 486 17.24 6.91 7.64
CA ASN A 486 17.40 5.49 7.89
C ASN A 486 16.72 4.64 6.79
N PRO A 487 17.38 4.46 5.63
CA PRO A 487 16.80 3.74 4.50
C PRO A 487 16.47 2.27 4.76
N PHE A 488 16.91 1.71 5.89
CA PHE A 488 16.65 0.33 6.31
C PHE A 488 15.56 0.23 7.38
N VAL A 489 14.84 1.33 7.65
CA VAL A 489 13.75 1.38 8.62
C VAL A 489 12.74 0.26 8.36
N SER A 490 12.33 -0.42 9.42
CA SER A 490 11.28 -1.42 9.36
C SER A 490 10.35 -1.27 10.56
N PRO A 491 9.03 -1.05 10.35
CA PRO A 491 8.07 -1.07 11.44
C PRO A 491 7.91 -2.49 12.03
N TYR A 492 8.48 -3.50 11.38
CA TYR A 492 8.37 -4.91 11.76
C TYR A 492 9.63 -5.47 12.42
N GLY A 493 10.71 -4.68 12.53
CA GLY A 493 11.97 -5.07 13.13
C GLY A 493 13.01 -5.66 12.16
N SER A 494 12.64 -5.90 10.90
CA SER A 494 13.59 -6.36 9.88
C SER A 494 13.17 -5.98 8.47
N ARG A 495 14.14 -5.49 7.68
CA ARG A 495 13.95 -5.08 6.28
C ARG A 495 13.59 -6.23 5.33
N LEU A 496 13.79 -7.49 5.74
CA LEU A 496 13.46 -8.67 4.92
C LEU A 496 11.96 -8.89 4.72
N VAL A 497 11.13 -8.27 5.55
CA VAL A 497 9.68 -8.43 5.51
C VAL A 497 8.93 -7.14 5.19
N ASN A 498 9.65 -6.01 5.02
CA ASN A 498 9.08 -4.79 4.43
C ASN A 498 8.60 -5.10 3.01
N SER A 499 7.51 -4.48 2.55
CA SER A 499 7.16 -4.53 1.13
C SER A 499 7.91 -3.46 0.35
N TYR A 500 8.62 -3.84 -0.72
CA TYR A 500 9.28 -2.90 -1.63
C TYR A 500 8.45 -2.61 -2.89
N CYS A 501 7.25 -3.18 -2.97
CA CYS A 501 6.16 -2.73 -3.82
C CYS A 501 4.93 -2.52 -2.94
N HIS A 502 4.61 -1.28 -2.60
CA HIS A 502 3.45 -0.99 -1.74
C HIS A 502 2.64 0.17 -2.32
N ALA A 503 1.36 -0.09 -2.57
CA ALA A 503 0.55 0.74 -3.44
C ALA A 503 0.26 2.13 -2.86
N TRP A 504 0.18 2.27 -1.53
CA TRP A 504 0.02 3.57 -0.88
C TRP A 504 1.16 4.55 -1.16
N SER A 505 2.29 4.05 -1.69
CA SER A 505 3.49 4.82 -2.04
C SER A 505 3.54 5.16 -3.53
N GLY A 506 2.64 4.59 -4.34
CA GLY A 506 2.46 4.87 -5.76
C GLY A 506 1.79 6.21 -6.07
N THR A 507 1.57 7.05 -5.06
CA THR A 507 0.80 8.31 -5.18
C THR A 507 1.47 9.47 -5.94
N PRO A 508 2.79 9.52 -6.21
CA PRO A 508 3.34 10.55 -7.09
C PRO A 508 2.66 10.60 -8.45
N ALA A 509 2.28 9.47 -9.07
CA ALA A 509 1.54 9.48 -10.35
C ALA A 509 0.25 10.32 -10.28
N TYR A 510 -0.52 10.21 -9.19
CA TYR A 510 -1.71 11.05 -8.98
C TYR A 510 -1.36 12.55 -9.00
N PHE A 511 -0.37 12.95 -8.20
CA PHE A 511 0.00 14.36 -8.10
C PHE A 511 0.61 14.90 -9.39
N ILE A 512 1.50 14.12 -10.00
CA ILE A 512 2.18 14.49 -11.23
C ILE A 512 1.16 14.71 -12.33
N ARG A 513 0.30 13.73 -12.59
CA ARG A 513 -0.70 13.78 -13.67
C ARG A 513 -1.74 14.86 -13.46
N LYS A 514 -2.18 15.08 -12.21
CA LYS A 514 -3.25 16.04 -11.90
C LYS A 514 -2.77 17.49 -11.74
N TYR A 515 -1.58 17.71 -11.19
CA TYR A 515 -1.13 19.04 -10.79
C TYR A 515 0.16 19.53 -11.47
N PHE A 516 1.03 18.63 -11.96
CA PHE A 516 2.34 19.00 -12.49
C PHE A 516 2.54 18.70 -13.98
N ALA A 517 1.69 17.87 -14.58
CA ALA A 517 1.63 17.64 -16.02
C ALA A 517 1.09 18.88 -16.76
N LYS A 518 1.47 19.00 -18.04
CA LYS A 518 1.17 20.16 -18.88
C LYS A 518 -0.16 20.06 -19.62
#